data_AF-A0A0U0R3B6-F1
#
_entry.id   AF-A0A0U0R3B6-F1
#
_cell.length_a   1.000
_cell.length_b   1.000
_cell.length_c   1.000
_cell.angle_alpha   90.00
_cell.angle_beta   90.00
_cell.angle_gamma   90.00
#
_symmetry.space_group_name_H-M   'P 1'
#
loop_
_entity.id
_entity.type
_entity.pdbx_description
1 polymer ?
#
loop_
_entity_poly.entity_id
_entity_poly.type
_entity_poly.pdbx_seq_one_letter_code
_entity_poly.pdbx_strand_id
1 'polypeptide(L)'
;MPPFYDSPLRDGGYDIRDFYKVLPEFGTVDDFVALVDAAHRRGIRIITDLVMNHTSESHPWFQESRRDPDGPYGDYYVWSDTSERYTDARIIFVDTEESNWSFDPVRRQFYWHRFFSHQPDLNYDNPAVQEAMIDVIRFWLGLGIDGFRLDAVPYLFEREGTNCENLPETHAFLKRVRKVVDDEFPGRVLLAEANQWPGDVVEYFGDPNTGGDECHMAFHFPLMPRIFMAVRRESRFPISEIIAQTPPIPDMAQWGIFLRNHDELTLEMVTDEERDYMYAEYAKDPRMKANVGIRRRLAPLLDNDRNQIELFTALLLSLPGSPVLYYGDEIGMGDVIWLGDRDGVRIPMQWTPDRNAGFSTANPGRLYLPPSQDPVYGYQAVNVEAQRDTSTSLLNFTRTMLAVRRRHPAFAVGAFQELGGSNPSVLAYVRQVAGDDGDTVLCVNNLSRFPQPIELDLQQWTNYTPVELTGHVEFPRIGQVPYLLTLPGHGFYWFQLTTHEVGAPPTCGGERRL
;
A
#
# COMPACT_ATOMS: atom_id res chain seq x y z
N MET A 1 3.85 -4.72 8.76
CA MET A 1 5.13 -5.46 8.64
C MET A 1 4.85 -6.65 7.74
N PRO A 2 5.60 -6.82 6.64
CA PRO A 2 5.54 -8.02 5.82
C PRO A 2 5.71 -9.30 6.66
N PRO A 3 5.40 -10.48 6.10
CA PRO A 3 5.46 -11.75 6.82
C PRO A 3 6.79 -11.95 7.55
N PHE A 4 6.71 -12.26 8.83
CA PHE A 4 7.85 -12.53 9.71
C PHE A 4 7.76 -13.91 10.37
N TYR A 5 6.81 -14.72 9.90
CA TYR A 5 6.54 -16.07 10.38
C TYR A 5 7.64 -17.04 9.96
N ASP A 6 7.70 -18.19 10.62
CA ASP A 6 8.57 -19.28 10.18
C ASP A 6 8.23 -19.71 8.74
N SER A 7 9.23 -19.72 7.87
CA SER A 7 9.07 -19.87 6.43
C SER A 7 10.39 -20.36 5.79
N PRO A 8 10.35 -21.13 4.69
CA PRO A 8 11.54 -21.39 3.89
C PRO A 8 11.98 -20.20 3.02
N LEU A 9 11.23 -19.09 3.02
CA LEU A 9 11.51 -17.84 2.32
C LEU A 9 11.63 -17.99 0.79
N ARG A 10 10.90 -18.94 0.18
CA ARG A 10 10.90 -19.10 -1.28
C ARG A 10 10.08 -18.03 -1.97
N ASP A 11 9.17 -17.37 -1.25
CA ASP A 11 8.45 -16.18 -1.69
C ASP A 11 8.59 -15.04 -0.67
N GLY A 12 9.81 -14.80 -0.18
CA GLY A 12 10.09 -13.69 0.74
C GLY A 12 9.32 -13.74 2.07
N GLY A 13 8.85 -14.92 2.48
CA GLY A 13 8.09 -15.13 3.72
C GLY A 13 6.59 -15.31 3.55
N TYR A 14 6.05 -15.09 2.35
CA TYR A 14 4.63 -15.35 2.05
C TYR A 14 4.30 -16.85 2.00
N ASP A 15 5.30 -17.71 1.81
CA ASP A 15 5.19 -19.15 1.97
C ASP A 15 5.36 -19.57 3.45
N ILE A 16 4.31 -19.42 4.26
CA ILE A 16 4.36 -19.64 5.72
C ILE A 16 4.41 -21.14 6.07
N ARG A 17 5.37 -21.55 6.89
CA ARG A 17 5.53 -22.92 7.43
C ARG A 17 4.89 -23.12 8.80
N ASP A 18 4.84 -22.08 9.64
CA ASP A 18 4.19 -22.13 10.96
C ASP A 18 3.69 -20.73 11.35
N PHE A 19 2.36 -20.54 11.34
CA PHE A 19 1.72 -19.26 11.66
C PHE A 19 1.95 -18.78 13.10
N TYR A 20 2.32 -19.68 14.03
CA TYR A 20 2.46 -19.37 15.46
C TYR A 20 3.90 -19.11 15.89
N LYS A 21 4.86 -19.16 14.93
CA LYS A 21 6.27 -18.93 15.19
C LYS A 21 6.81 -17.80 14.35
N VAL A 22 7.72 -17.06 14.96
CA VAL A 22 8.58 -16.10 14.28
C VAL A 22 9.72 -16.86 13.59
N LEU A 23 10.11 -16.39 12.41
CA LEU A 23 11.30 -16.90 11.71
C LEU A 23 12.52 -16.81 12.65
N PRO A 24 13.28 -17.91 12.87
CA PRO A 24 14.36 -17.93 13.86
C PRO A 24 15.42 -16.83 13.67
N GLU A 25 15.69 -16.43 12.42
CA GLU A 25 16.61 -15.35 12.07
C GLU A 25 16.13 -13.96 12.51
N PHE A 26 14.82 -13.77 12.71
CA PHE A 26 14.22 -12.52 13.18
C PHE A 26 14.09 -12.43 14.70
N GLY A 27 14.10 -13.57 15.40
CA GLY A 27 14.03 -13.65 16.86
C GLY A 27 12.93 -14.60 17.32
N THR A 28 12.28 -14.25 18.44
CA THR A 28 11.24 -15.05 19.08
C THR A 28 9.91 -14.30 19.16
N VAL A 29 8.85 -15.00 19.56
CA VAL A 29 7.55 -14.36 19.86
C VAL A 29 7.68 -13.35 21.00
N ASP A 30 8.53 -13.61 22.00
CA ASP A 30 8.78 -12.68 23.09
C ASP A 30 9.46 -11.38 22.61
N ASP A 31 10.39 -11.48 21.65
CA ASP A 31 11.00 -10.31 21.02
C ASP A 31 9.96 -9.48 20.24
N PHE A 32 9.00 -10.15 19.60
CA PHE A 32 7.89 -9.48 18.91
C PHE A 32 6.97 -8.75 19.91
N VAL A 33 6.61 -9.37 21.04
CA VAL A 33 5.84 -8.71 22.10
C VAL A 33 6.60 -7.48 22.64
N ALA A 34 7.91 -7.61 22.86
CA ALA A 34 8.74 -6.49 23.30
C ALA A 34 8.76 -5.33 22.27
N LEU A 35 8.73 -5.64 20.97
CA LEU A 35 8.61 -4.66 19.88
C LEU A 35 7.25 -3.95 19.92
N VAL A 36 6.14 -4.70 20.04
CA VAL A 36 4.78 -4.16 20.14
C VAL A 36 4.68 -3.20 21.33
N ASP A 37 5.11 -3.65 22.50
CA ASP A 37 5.12 -2.83 23.73
C ASP A 37 5.93 -1.54 23.56
N ALA A 38 7.10 -1.62 22.91
CA ALA A 38 7.95 -0.47 22.65
C ALA A 38 7.31 0.51 21.66
N ALA A 39 6.62 0.02 20.62
CA ALA A 39 5.89 0.84 19.67
C ALA A 39 4.70 1.54 20.32
N HIS A 40 3.90 0.81 21.11
CA HIS A 40 2.74 1.35 21.84
C HIS A 40 3.13 2.45 22.82
N ARG A 41 4.25 2.31 23.55
CA ARG A 41 4.80 3.39 24.41
C ARG A 41 5.11 4.69 23.66
N ARG A 42 5.26 4.64 22.34
CA ARG A 42 5.51 5.79 21.46
C ARG A 42 4.26 6.23 20.68
N GLY A 43 3.11 5.63 20.94
CA GLY A 43 1.87 5.86 20.20
C GLY A 43 1.92 5.34 18.75
N ILE A 44 2.79 4.37 18.47
CA ILE A 44 2.90 3.72 17.16
C ILE A 44 2.17 2.39 17.24
N ARG A 45 1.24 2.16 16.30
CA ARG A 45 0.56 0.87 16.12
C ARG A 45 1.33 -0.03 15.16
N ILE A 46 1.19 -1.33 15.30
CA ILE A 46 1.78 -2.34 14.44
C ILE A 46 0.67 -3.19 13.83
N ILE A 47 0.63 -3.26 12.51
CA ILE A 47 -0.11 -4.28 11.76
C ILE A 47 0.88 -5.20 11.06
N THR A 48 0.50 -6.46 10.85
CA THR A 48 1.32 -7.42 10.11
C THR A 48 0.54 -8.01 8.96
N ASP A 49 1.27 -8.54 7.99
CA ASP A 49 0.70 -9.33 6.91
C ASP A 49 0.22 -10.68 7.44
N LEU A 50 -0.96 -11.10 7.02
CA LEU A 50 -1.50 -12.42 7.28
C LEU A 50 -1.91 -13.04 5.94
N VAL A 51 -1.16 -14.09 5.55
CA VAL A 51 -1.44 -14.85 4.34
C VAL A 51 -2.61 -15.77 4.61
N MET A 52 -3.76 -15.42 4.06
CA MET A 52 -5.00 -16.16 4.27
C MET A 52 -5.13 -17.32 3.27
N ASN A 53 -4.71 -17.11 2.03
CA ASN A 53 -5.04 -18.01 0.93
C ASN A 53 -4.34 -19.37 0.99
N HIS A 54 -3.06 -19.38 1.37
CA HIS A 54 -2.19 -20.53 1.16
C HIS A 54 -1.18 -20.68 2.30
N THR A 55 -0.46 -21.80 2.30
CA THR A 55 0.68 -22.06 3.20
C THR A 55 1.87 -22.55 2.39
N SER A 56 3.06 -22.64 2.99
CA SER A 56 4.18 -23.36 2.39
C SER A 56 3.84 -24.84 2.21
N GLU A 57 4.35 -25.47 1.16
CA GLU A 57 4.32 -26.93 1.04
C GLU A 57 5.05 -27.64 2.20
N SER A 58 5.93 -26.92 2.92
CA SER A 58 6.61 -27.44 4.11
C SER A 58 5.76 -27.34 5.39
N HIS A 59 4.58 -26.73 5.33
CA HIS A 59 3.67 -26.60 6.47
C HIS A 59 3.21 -27.99 6.95
N PRO A 60 3.15 -28.25 8.27
CA PRO A 60 2.72 -29.54 8.80
C PRO A 60 1.36 -30.00 8.27
N TRP A 61 0.40 -29.08 8.11
CA TRP A 61 -0.91 -29.39 7.51
C TRP A 61 -0.77 -30.01 6.11
N PHE A 62 0.05 -29.44 5.22
CA PHE A 62 0.24 -29.97 3.87
C PHE A 62 1.00 -31.30 3.88
N GLN A 63 2.01 -31.43 4.76
CA GLN A 63 2.76 -32.67 4.91
C GLN A 63 1.87 -33.84 5.36
N GLU A 64 0.95 -33.59 6.29
CA GLU A 64 0.00 -34.61 6.72
C GLU A 64 -1.09 -34.84 5.66
N SER A 65 -1.63 -33.78 5.05
CA SER A 65 -2.62 -33.85 3.97
C SER A 65 -2.13 -34.73 2.81
N ARG A 66 -0.87 -34.57 2.37
CA ARG A 66 -0.32 -35.37 1.26
C ARG A 66 -0.02 -36.82 1.62
N ARG A 67 0.10 -37.17 2.92
CA ARG A 67 0.47 -38.52 3.39
C ARG A 67 -0.73 -39.35 3.80
N ASP A 68 -1.72 -38.73 4.43
CA ASP A 68 -2.92 -39.39 4.95
C ASP A 68 -4.19 -38.67 4.44
N PRO A 69 -4.69 -39.05 3.24
CA PRO A 69 -5.88 -38.43 2.65
C PRO A 69 -7.15 -38.60 3.49
N ASP A 70 -7.24 -39.65 4.31
CA ASP A 70 -8.38 -39.92 5.20
C ASP A 70 -8.18 -39.32 6.61
N GLY A 71 -7.03 -38.67 6.85
CA GLY A 71 -6.66 -38.04 8.10
C GLY A 71 -7.33 -36.67 8.33
N PRO A 72 -7.13 -36.05 9.50
CA PRO A 72 -7.77 -34.78 9.85
C PRO A 72 -7.36 -33.61 8.94
N TYR A 73 -6.20 -33.70 8.28
CA TYR A 73 -5.70 -32.69 7.33
C TYR A 73 -5.93 -33.09 5.87
N GLY A 74 -6.57 -34.23 5.59
CA GLY A 74 -6.81 -34.75 4.25
C GLY A 74 -7.43 -33.70 3.32
N ASP A 75 -8.42 -32.97 3.82
CA ASP A 75 -9.18 -31.93 3.09
C ASP A 75 -8.81 -30.50 3.51
N TYR A 76 -7.61 -30.27 4.07
CA TYR A 76 -7.13 -28.90 4.37
C TYR A 76 -6.69 -28.14 3.12
N TYR A 77 -6.49 -28.83 2.00
CA TYR A 77 -6.04 -28.28 0.73
C TYR A 77 -6.95 -28.76 -0.40
N VAL A 78 -6.90 -28.07 -1.52
CA VAL A 78 -7.75 -28.38 -2.68
C VAL A 78 -7.05 -29.41 -3.56
N TRP A 79 -7.57 -30.64 -3.56
CA TRP A 79 -7.03 -31.77 -4.32
C TRP A 79 -7.93 -32.15 -5.50
N SER A 80 -7.32 -32.72 -6.55
CA SER A 80 -8.02 -33.22 -7.74
C SER A 80 -7.25 -34.36 -8.40
N ASP A 81 -7.96 -35.32 -9.01
CA ASP A 81 -7.33 -36.38 -9.80
C ASP A 81 -6.85 -35.87 -11.17
N THR A 82 -7.37 -34.73 -11.63
CA THR A 82 -7.02 -34.09 -12.91
C THR A 82 -6.70 -32.60 -12.71
N SER A 83 -5.99 -32.01 -13.67
CA SER A 83 -5.74 -30.56 -13.74
C SER A 83 -6.79 -29.80 -14.57
N GLU A 84 -7.99 -30.36 -14.74
CA GLU A 84 -9.01 -29.85 -15.67
C GLU A 84 -10.11 -29.01 -14.98
N ARG A 85 -9.99 -28.81 -13.66
CA ARG A 85 -10.93 -28.00 -12.88
C ARG A 85 -10.51 -26.52 -12.90
N TYR A 86 -11.50 -25.63 -12.81
CA TYR A 86 -11.29 -24.18 -12.70
C TYR A 86 -10.50 -23.56 -13.87
N THR A 87 -10.75 -24.01 -15.11
CA THR A 87 -9.99 -23.58 -16.30
C THR A 87 -10.10 -22.09 -16.64
N ASP A 88 -11.12 -21.41 -16.13
CA ASP A 88 -11.35 -19.98 -16.36
C ASP A 88 -10.56 -19.09 -15.40
N ALA A 89 -9.92 -19.66 -14.38
CA ALA A 89 -9.04 -18.94 -13.47
C ALA A 89 -7.69 -18.67 -14.15
N ARG A 90 -7.27 -17.40 -14.13
CA ARG A 90 -5.97 -16.98 -14.70
C ARG A 90 -4.80 -17.45 -13.83
N ILE A 91 -3.63 -17.57 -14.44
CA ILE A 91 -2.35 -17.77 -13.75
C ILE A 91 -1.79 -16.39 -13.38
N ILE A 92 -1.42 -16.18 -12.11
CA ILE A 92 -0.89 -14.89 -11.63
C ILE A 92 0.59 -14.76 -11.99
N PHE A 93 1.41 -15.75 -11.61
CA PHE A 93 2.85 -15.78 -11.88
C PHE A 93 3.19 -16.44 -13.22
N VAL A 94 2.72 -15.82 -14.30
CA VAL A 94 2.86 -16.32 -15.68
C VAL A 94 4.30 -16.55 -16.15
N ASP A 95 5.27 -15.88 -15.52
CA ASP A 95 6.70 -16.05 -15.87
C ASP A 95 7.30 -17.33 -15.27
N THR A 96 6.64 -17.95 -14.29
CA THR A 96 7.18 -19.09 -13.52
C THR A 96 6.28 -20.32 -13.56
N GLU A 97 4.97 -20.15 -13.43
CA GLU A 97 4.02 -21.25 -13.32
C GLU A 97 3.32 -21.52 -14.65
N GLU A 98 3.27 -22.80 -15.06
CA GLU A 98 2.61 -23.24 -16.28
C GLU A 98 1.12 -23.54 -16.07
N SER A 99 0.72 -23.77 -14.82
CA SER A 99 -0.64 -24.13 -14.42
C SER A 99 -0.88 -23.75 -12.96
N ASN A 100 -2.15 -23.57 -12.58
CA ASN A 100 -2.58 -23.46 -11.18
C ASN A 100 -2.72 -24.84 -10.50
N TRP A 101 -2.39 -25.93 -11.20
CA TRP A 101 -2.41 -27.30 -10.67
C TRP A 101 -1.01 -27.93 -10.76
N SER A 102 -0.52 -28.43 -9.63
CA SER A 102 0.75 -29.17 -9.56
C SER A 102 0.53 -30.59 -9.06
N PHE A 103 1.20 -31.57 -9.66
CA PHE A 103 1.09 -32.98 -9.27
C PHE A 103 1.95 -33.28 -8.03
N ASP A 104 1.36 -33.75 -6.94
CA ASP A 104 2.10 -34.24 -5.79
C ASP A 104 2.46 -35.74 -5.96
N PRO A 105 3.75 -36.10 -5.94
CA PRO A 105 4.18 -37.48 -6.17
C PRO A 105 3.87 -38.44 -5.01
N VAL A 106 3.59 -37.93 -3.80
CA VAL A 106 3.27 -38.74 -2.62
C VAL A 106 1.79 -39.12 -2.63
N ARG A 107 0.91 -38.12 -2.74
CA ARG A 107 -0.54 -38.30 -2.78
C ARG A 107 -1.05 -38.81 -4.13
N ARG A 108 -0.25 -38.64 -5.20
CA ARG A 108 -0.58 -39.01 -6.59
C ARG A 108 -1.84 -38.31 -7.11
N GLN A 109 -2.04 -37.07 -6.68
CA GLN A 109 -3.12 -36.18 -7.08
C GLN A 109 -2.53 -34.80 -7.38
N PHE A 110 -3.28 -33.98 -8.10
CA PHE A 110 -2.96 -32.57 -8.26
C PHE A 110 -3.48 -31.77 -7.07
N TYR A 111 -2.75 -30.74 -6.67
CA TYR A 111 -3.21 -29.73 -5.73
C TYR A 111 -3.25 -28.35 -6.39
N TRP A 112 -4.18 -27.52 -5.92
CA TRP A 112 -4.36 -26.15 -6.40
C TRP A 112 -3.36 -25.20 -5.76
N HIS A 113 -2.88 -24.24 -6.54
CA HIS A 113 -2.11 -23.09 -6.06
C HIS A 113 -2.35 -21.89 -6.99
N ARG A 114 -2.68 -20.72 -6.42
CA ARG A 114 -2.82 -19.48 -7.20
C ARG A 114 -1.49 -18.76 -7.45
N PHE A 115 -0.53 -19.02 -6.56
CA PHE A 115 0.82 -18.46 -6.59
C PHE A 115 1.80 -19.56 -7.02
N PHE A 116 2.98 -19.66 -6.39
CA PHE A 116 3.93 -20.69 -6.74
C PHE A 116 3.45 -22.09 -6.35
N SER A 117 3.92 -23.11 -7.05
CA SER A 117 3.66 -24.52 -6.72
C SER A 117 4.00 -24.89 -5.27
N HIS A 118 5.00 -24.26 -4.66
CA HIS A 118 5.34 -24.48 -3.25
C HIS A 118 4.43 -23.72 -2.26
N GLN A 119 3.35 -23.10 -2.73
CA GLN A 119 2.32 -22.39 -1.96
C GLN A 119 0.93 -23.03 -2.19
N PRO A 120 0.69 -24.27 -1.72
CA PRO A 120 -0.60 -24.92 -1.87
C PRO A 120 -1.72 -24.15 -1.15
N ASP A 121 -2.83 -23.96 -1.86
CA ASP A 121 -4.00 -23.21 -1.41
C ASP A 121 -4.81 -23.99 -0.37
N LEU A 122 -5.23 -23.27 0.68
CA LEU A 122 -6.08 -23.81 1.73
C LEU A 122 -7.51 -23.99 1.22
N ASN A 123 -8.14 -25.10 1.60
CA ASN A 123 -9.51 -25.40 1.21
C ASN A 123 -10.52 -24.72 2.16
N TYR A 124 -11.01 -23.54 1.78
CA TYR A 124 -11.97 -22.81 2.59
C TYR A 124 -13.40 -23.38 2.61
N ASP A 125 -13.73 -24.35 1.73
CA ASP A 125 -14.98 -25.11 1.86
C ASP A 125 -14.96 -26.02 3.11
N ASN A 126 -13.78 -26.31 3.67
CA ASN A 126 -13.63 -27.05 4.91
C ASN A 126 -13.77 -26.10 6.13
N PRO A 127 -14.81 -26.26 6.98
CA PRO A 127 -14.98 -25.42 8.17
C PRO A 127 -13.79 -25.47 9.14
N ALA A 128 -13.06 -26.59 9.20
CA ALA A 128 -11.88 -26.71 10.07
C ALA A 128 -10.74 -25.77 9.64
N VAL A 129 -10.58 -25.52 8.33
CA VAL A 129 -9.63 -24.53 7.81
C VAL A 129 -10.05 -23.12 8.21
N GLN A 130 -11.35 -22.81 8.09
CA GLN A 130 -11.89 -21.52 8.52
C GLN A 130 -11.64 -21.25 10.02
N GLU A 131 -11.92 -22.23 10.89
CA GLU A 131 -11.62 -22.09 12.33
C GLU A 131 -10.12 -21.92 12.59
N ALA A 132 -9.27 -22.73 11.94
CA ALA A 132 -7.83 -22.68 12.14
C ALA A 132 -7.27 -21.29 11.81
N MET A 133 -7.72 -20.68 10.71
CA MET A 133 -7.29 -19.34 10.32
C MET A 133 -7.82 -18.25 11.26
N ILE A 134 -9.04 -18.39 11.78
CA ILE A 134 -9.55 -17.49 12.83
C ILE A 134 -8.73 -17.62 14.12
N ASP A 135 -8.30 -18.84 14.48
CA ASP A 135 -7.47 -19.05 15.66
C ASP A 135 -6.06 -18.46 15.51
N VAL A 136 -5.51 -18.43 14.29
CA VAL A 136 -4.27 -17.67 13.98
C VAL A 136 -4.47 -16.18 14.25
N ILE A 137 -5.60 -15.61 13.79
CA ILE A 137 -5.96 -14.21 14.04
C ILE A 137 -6.05 -13.93 15.54
N ARG A 138 -6.78 -14.78 16.28
CA ARG A 138 -6.93 -14.65 17.75
C ARG A 138 -5.61 -14.71 18.48
N PHE A 139 -4.70 -15.60 18.08
CA PHE A 139 -3.40 -15.74 18.72
C PHE A 139 -2.62 -14.42 18.66
N TRP A 140 -2.45 -13.85 17.47
CA TRP A 140 -1.66 -12.63 17.29
C TRP A 140 -2.35 -11.38 17.87
N LEU A 141 -3.68 -11.26 17.74
CA LEU A 141 -4.44 -10.18 18.41
C LEU A 141 -4.36 -10.30 19.93
N GLY A 142 -4.39 -11.52 20.47
CA GLY A 142 -4.20 -11.81 21.88
C GLY A 142 -2.82 -11.40 22.41
N LEU A 143 -1.79 -11.39 21.55
CA LEU A 143 -0.46 -10.87 21.86
C LEU A 143 -0.34 -9.35 21.75
N GLY A 144 -1.37 -8.66 21.26
CA GLY A 144 -1.47 -7.20 21.29
C GLY A 144 -1.27 -6.49 19.95
N ILE A 145 -1.12 -7.18 18.82
CA ILE A 145 -0.99 -6.55 17.50
C ILE A 145 -2.25 -5.74 17.10
N ASP A 146 -2.11 -4.59 16.45
CA ASP A 146 -3.20 -3.65 16.19
C ASP A 146 -4.08 -4.01 14.97
N GLY A 147 -3.73 -5.05 14.22
CA GLY A 147 -4.48 -5.46 13.04
C GLY A 147 -3.66 -6.23 12.01
N PHE A 148 -4.29 -6.55 10.89
CA PHE A 148 -3.65 -7.28 9.78
C PHE A 148 -3.86 -6.62 8.43
N ARG A 149 -2.85 -6.73 7.56
CA ARG A 149 -3.04 -6.75 6.11
C ARG A 149 -3.41 -8.18 5.75
N LEU A 150 -4.63 -8.40 5.28
CA LEU A 150 -5.08 -9.70 4.79
C LEU A 150 -4.62 -9.85 3.34
N ASP A 151 -3.66 -10.74 3.13
CA ASP A 151 -3.01 -10.97 1.85
C ASP A 151 -3.79 -11.99 1.02
N ALA A 152 -3.84 -11.76 -0.30
CA ALA A 152 -4.45 -12.66 -1.28
C ALA A 152 -5.94 -12.98 -1.02
N VAL A 153 -6.68 -12.06 -0.37
CA VAL A 153 -8.09 -12.27 -0.02
C VAL A 153 -9.04 -12.50 -1.19
N PRO A 154 -8.80 -12.05 -2.45
CA PRO A 154 -9.71 -12.37 -3.53
C PRO A 154 -9.80 -13.84 -3.92
N TYR A 155 -8.89 -14.66 -3.44
CA TYR A 155 -8.64 -15.99 -4.00
C TYR A 155 -9.07 -17.15 -3.08
N LEU A 156 -9.70 -16.88 -1.93
CA LEU A 156 -9.93 -17.89 -0.89
C LEU A 156 -10.81 -19.08 -1.30
N PHE A 157 -11.75 -18.89 -2.21
CA PHE A 157 -12.66 -19.95 -2.68
C PHE A 157 -12.62 -20.07 -4.21
N GLU A 158 -12.76 -21.29 -4.70
CA GLU A 158 -12.87 -21.61 -6.12
C GLU A 158 -14.22 -22.23 -6.50
N ARG A 159 -14.73 -21.89 -7.69
CA ARG A 159 -15.97 -22.45 -8.24
C ARG A 159 -15.85 -22.67 -9.74
N GLU A 160 -16.38 -23.79 -10.21
CA GLU A 160 -16.45 -24.10 -11.65
C GLU A 160 -17.30 -23.06 -12.39
N GLY A 161 -16.86 -22.69 -13.59
CA GLY A 161 -17.53 -21.68 -14.43
C GLY A 161 -17.37 -20.24 -13.93
N THR A 162 -16.40 -20.00 -13.04
CA THR A 162 -16.00 -18.67 -12.56
C THR A 162 -14.49 -18.49 -12.73
N ASN A 163 -14.02 -17.24 -12.69
CA ASN A 163 -12.59 -16.93 -12.65
C ASN A 163 -11.94 -17.21 -11.28
N CYS A 164 -12.71 -17.69 -10.29
CA CYS A 164 -12.25 -17.96 -8.92
C CYS A 164 -11.66 -16.73 -8.22
N GLU A 165 -12.23 -15.54 -8.47
CA GLU A 165 -11.86 -14.30 -7.78
C GLU A 165 -13.12 -13.59 -7.26
N ASN A 166 -13.04 -12.94 -6.10
CA ASN A 166 -14.12 -12.13 -5.52
C ASN A 166 -15.45 -12.90 -5.32
N LEU A 167 -15.37 -14.19 -5.00
CA LEU A 167 -16.58 -15.00 -4.86
C LEU A 167 -17.39 -14.62 -3.62
N PRO A 168 -18.74 -14.72 -3.65
CA PRO A 168 -19.57 -14.39 -2.49
C PRO A 168 -19.19 -15.13 -1.19
N GLU A 169 -18.71 -16.36 -1.29
CA GLU A 169 -18.25 -17.16 -0.16
C GLU A 169 -16.98 -16.59 0.49
N THR A 170 -16.07 -16.02 -0.31
CA THR A 170 -14.91 -15.26 0.17
C THR A 170 -15.36 -14.10 1.04
N HIS A 171 -16.29 -13.27 0.52
CA HIS A 171 -16.86 -12.15 1.27
C HIS A 171 -17.60 -12.60 2.54
N ALA A 172 -18.35 -13.70 2.48
CA ALA A 172 -19.03 -14.26 3.65
C ALA A 172 -18.04 -14.68 4.75
N PHE A 173 -16.90 -15.27 4.39
CA PHE A 173 -15.83 -15.59 5.34
C PHE A 173 -15.17 -14.33 5.90
N LEU A 174 -14.92 -13.30 5.07
CA LEU A 174 -14.36 -12.02 5.55
C LEU A 174 -15.30 -11.30 6.52
N LYS A 175 -16.63 -11.34 6.30
CA LYS A 175 -17.63 -10.84 7.26
C LYS A 175 -17.53 -11.56 8.61
N ARG A 176 -17.33 -12.88 8.56
CA ARG A 176 -17.13 -13.69 9.76
C ARG A 176 -15.85 -13.31 10.50
N VAL A 177 -14.74 -13.12 9.78
CA VAL A 177 -13.47 -12.64 10.34
C VAL A 177 -13.66 -11.27 10.99
N ARG A 178 -14.29 -10.32 10.29
CA ARG A 178 -14.58 -8.98 10.81
C ARG A 178 -15.40 -9.05 12.09
N LYS A 179 -16.47 -9.86 12.10
CA LYS A 179 -17.30 -10.06 13.29
C LYS A 179 -16.49 -10.54 14.49
N VAL A 180 -15.60 -11.52 14.31
CA VAL A 180 -14.74 -12.02 15.40
C VAL A 180 -13.82 -10.91 15.92
N VAL A 181 -13.21 -10.13 15.01
CA VAL A 181 -12.34 -9.02 15.41
C VAL A 181 -13.12 -7.93 16.16
N ASP A 182 -14.29 -7.54 15.69
CA ASP A 182 -15.11 -6.52 16.34
C ASP A 182 -15.65 -6.96 17.71
N ASP A 183 -16.06 -8.24 17.84
CA ASP A 183 -16.62 -8.80 19.07
C ASP A 183 -15.53 -9.05 20.14
N GLU A 184 -14.36 -9.57 19.74
CA GLU A 184 -13.32 -10.02 20.68
C GLU A 184 -12.18 -8.99 20.86
N PHE A 185 -11.90 -8.15 19.85
CA PHE A 185 -10.77 -7.23 19.82
C PHE A 185 -11.18 -5.85 19.25
N PRO A 186 -11.97 -5.05 19.98
CA PRO A 186 -12.43 -3.76 19.48
C PRO A 186 -11.27 -2.79 19.24
N GLY A 187 -11.35 -2.02 18.14
CA GLY A 187 -10.38 -1.00 17.76
C GLY A 187 -9.17 -1.51 16.97
N ARG A 188 -9.20 -2.77 16.51
CA ARG A 188 -8.20 -3.34 15.59
C ARG A 188 -8.62 -3.14 14.14
N VAL A 189 -7.66 -3.19 13.23
CA VAL A 189 -7.88 -2.93 11.79
C VAL A 189 -7.66 -4.18 10.95
N LEU A 190 -8.48 -4.32 9.91
CA LEU A 190 -8.29 -5.28 8.83
C LEU A 190 -8.13 -4.51 7.53
N LEU A 191 -7.02 -4.73 6.84
CA LEU A 191 -6.66 -4.09 5.58
C LEU A 191 -6.63 -5.14 4.47
N ALA A 192 -7.56 -5.09 3.53
CA ALA A 192 -7.61 -5.98 2.38
C ALA A 192 -6.52 -5.62 1.36
N GLU A 193 -5.76 -6.63 0.95
CA GLU A 193 -5.05 -6.59 -0.32
C GLU A 193 -5.91 -7.23 -1.41
N ALA A 194 -6.64 -6.37 -2.13
CA ALA A 194 -7.44 -6.76 -3.29
C ALA A 194 -7.01 -5.92 -4.49
N ASN A 195 -6.11 -6.46 -5.31
CA ASN A 195 -5.70 -5.85 -6.57
C ASN A 195 -6.76 -6.11 -7.65
N GLN A 196 -7.87 -5.39 -7.60
CA GLN A 196 -9.04 -5.54 -8.48
C GLN A 196 -9.49 -4.18 -9.03
N TRP A 197 -10.49 -4.16 -9.92
CA TRP A 197 -11.10 -2.92 -10.39
C TRP A 197 -11.84 -2.18 -9.26
N PRO A 198 -11.99 -0.84 -9.32
CA PRO A 198 -12.56 -0.07 -8.20
C PRO A 198 -13.91 -0.58 -7.69
N GLY A 199 -14.79 -1.01 -8.59
CA GLY A 199 -16.10 -1.57 -8.24
C GLY A 199 -15.98 -2.79 -7.34
N ASP A 200 -15.13 -3.74 -7.74
CA ASP A 200 -14.92 -5.00 -7.03
C ASP A 200 -14.18 -4.78 -5.70
N VAL A 201 -13.21 -3.86 -5.65
CA VAL A 201 -12.49 -3.57 -4.39
C VAL A 201 -13.41 -2.99 -3.33
N VAL A 202 -14.42 -2.20 -3.73
CA VAL A 202 -15.37 -1.62 -2.76
C VAL A 202 -16.19 -2.70 -2.04
N GLU A 203 -16.42 -3.86 -2.66
CA GLU A 203 -17.16 -4.96 -2.03
C GLU A 203 -16.43 -5.49 -0.78
N TYR A 204 -15.10 -5.38 -0.71
CA TYR A 204 -14.30 -5.80 0.45
C TYR A 204 -14.49 -4.91 1.69
N PHE A 205 -15.19 -3.77 1.58
CA PHE A 205 -15.62 -3.02 2.75
C PHE A 205 -16.92 -3.57 3.37
N GLY A 206 -17.65 -4.42 2.63
CA GLY A 206 -18.90 -5.04 3.07
C GLY A 206 -20.13 -4.17 2.84
N ASP A 207 -21.21 -4.48 3.55
CA ASP A 207 -22.52 -3.85 3.36
C ASP A 207 -22.54 -2.41 3.91
N PRO A 208 -22.73 -1.37 3.07
CA PRO A 208 -22.80 0.02 3.51
C PRO A 208 -23.92 0.29 4.50
N ASN A 209 -25.01 -0.48 4.48
CA ASN A 209 -26.15 -0.30 5.41
C ASN A 209 -25.78 -0.65 6.86
N THR A 210 -24.72 -1.43 7.06
CA THR A 210 -24.19 -1.78 8.39
C THR A 210 -23.06 -0.84 8.83
N GLY A 211 -22.64 0.09 7.96
CA GLY A 211 -21.43 0.89 8.13
C GLY A 211 -20.14 0.19 7.66
N GLY A 212 -20.25 -1.00 7.05
CA GLY A 212 -19.13 -1.80 6.53
C GLY A 212 -18.76 -2.96 7.47
N ASP A 213 -19.16 -4.17 7.11
CA ASP A 213 -19.04 -5.40 7.90
C ASP A 213 -17.96 -6.38 7.40
N GLU A 214 -17.04 -5.94 6.53
CA GLU A 214 -15.87 -6.72 6.08
C GLU A 214 -14.55 -6.03 6.50
N CYS A 215 -13.69 -5.63 5.57
CA CYS A 215 -12.42 -4.99 5.91
C CYS A 215 -12.62 -3.51 6.24
N HIS A 216 -11.86 -3.02 7.22
CA HIS A 216 -11.85 -1.60 7.59
C HIS A 216 -11.16 -0.75 6.53
N MET A 217 -10.15 -1.34 5.89
CA MET A 217 -9.35 -0.70 4.87
C MET A 217 -9.17 -1.61 3.67
N ALA A 218 -8.98 -1.02 2.50
CA ALA A 218 -8.53 -1.72 1.30
C ALA A 218 -7.51 -0.84 0.57
N PHE A 219 -6.53 -1.45 -0.08
CA PHE A 219 -5.59 -0.69 -0.89
C PHE A 219 -6.23 -0.15 -2.16
N HIS A 220 -5.97 1.11 -2.49
CA HIS A 220 -6.46 1.74 -3.70
C HIS A 220 -5.53 1.42 -4.90
N PHE A 221 -5.41 0.14 -5.24
CA PHE A 221 -4.60 -0.34 -6.38
C PHE A 221 -4.93 0.38 -7.71
N PRO A 222 -6.20 0.64 -8.07
CA PRO A 222 -6.52 1.29 -9.33
C PRO A 222 -5.91 2.69 -9.50
N LEU A 223 -5.76 3.43 -8.40
CA LEU A 223 -5.26 4.82 -8.40
C LEU A 223 -3.74 4.87 -8.62
N MET A 224 -2.99 3.91 -8.06
CA MET A 224 -1.53 3.94 -8.04
C MET A 224 -0.92 4.04 -9.45
N PRO A 225 -1.23 3.17 -10.44
CA PRO A 225 -0.68 3.29 -11.80
C PRO A 225 -1.11 4.58 -12.50
N ARG A 226 -2.31 5.07 -12.23
CA ARG A 226 -2.88 6.28 -12.86
C ARG A 226 -2.14 7.54 -12.42
N ILE A 227 -1.59 7.59 -11.22
CA ILE A 227 -0.70 8.68 -10.78
C ILE A 227 0.57 8.72 -11.65
N PHE A 228 1.21 7.57 -11.86
CA PHE A 228 2.39 7.46 -12.74
C PHE A 228 2.08 7.84 -14.19
N MET A 229 0.94 7.40 -14.70
CA MET A 229 0.49 7.77 -16.05
C MET A 229 0.19 9.25 -16.18
N ALA A 230 -0.48 9.86 -15.20
CA ALA A 230 -0.90 11.25 -15.23
C ALA A 230 0.30 12.21 -15.29
N VAL A 231 1.35 11.94 -14.51
CA VAL A 231 2.58 12.75 -14.55
C VAL A 231 3.32 12.58 -15.88
N ARG A 232 3.48 11.35 -16.40
CA ARG A 232 4.14 11.14 -17.70
C ARG A 232 3.36 11.69 -18.89
N ARG A 233 2.03 11.63 -18.85
CA ARG A 233 1.14 12.23 -19.87
C ARG A 233 0.95 13.74 -19.68
N GLU A 234 1.48 14.31 -18.60
CA GLU A 234 1.29 15.72 -18.21
C GLU A 234 -0.20 16.12 -18.20
N SER A 235 -1.06 15.22 -17.70
CA SER A 235 -2.52 15.33 -17.79
C SER A 235 -3.18 14.74 -16.54
N ARG A 236 -4.14 15.48 -15.97
CA ARG A 236 -4.86 15.06 -14.75
C ARG A 236 -5.88 13.95 -14.98
N PHE A 237 -6.34 13.77 -16.21
CA PHE A 237 -7.49 12.90 -16.52
C PHE A 237 -7.35 11.46 -16.01
N PRO A 238 -6.19 10.76 -16.08
CA PRO A 238 -6.08 9.42 -15.52
C PRO A 238 -6.39 9.34 -14.02
N ILE A 239 -6.05 10.38 -13.25
CA ILE A 239 -6.37 10.46 -11.82
C ILE A 239 -7.84 10.84 -11.62
N SER A 240 -8.30 11.88 -12.33
CA SER A 240 -9.68 12.37 -12.24
C SER A 240 -10.72 11.29 -12.57
N GLU A 241 -10.49 10.55 -13.66
CA GLU A 241 -11.39 9.50 -14.14
C GLU A 241 -11.48 8.33 -13.17
N ILE A 242 -10.32 7.84 -12.66
CA ILE A 242 -10.35 6.69 -11.75
C ILE A 242 -10.96 7.03 -10.40
N ILE A 243 -10.72 8.23 -9.87
CA ILE A 243 -11.36 8.68 -8.62
C ILE A 243 -12.87 8.85 -8.84
N ALA A 244 -13.30 9.44 -9.97
CA ALA A 244 -14.72 9.60 -10.28
C ALA A 244 -15.44 8.26 -10.51
N GLN A 245 -14.74 7.24 -11.01
CA GLN A 245 -15.26 5.88 -11.19
C GLN A 245 -15.25 5.05 -9.90
N THR A 246 -14.51 5.47 -8.87
CA THR A 246 -14.42 4.75 -7.60
C THR A 246 -15.70 5.00 -6.80
N PRO A 247 -16.51 3.95 -6.51
CA PRO A 247 -17.74 4.13 -5.76
C PRO A 247 -17.48 4.66 -4.33
N PRO A 248 -18.49 5.29 -3.69
CA PRO A 248 -18.38 5.66 -2.28
C PRO A 248 -18.23 4.41 -1.41
N ILE A 249 -17.49 4.56 -0.32
CA ILE A 249 -17.21 3.50 0.66
C ILE A 249 -18.05 3.72 1.93
N PRO A 250 -18.26 2.68 2.77
CA PRO A 250 -18.94 2.84 4.05
C PRO A 250 -18.25 3.85 4.99
N ASP A 251 -19.00 4.50 5.88
CA ASP A 251 -18.50 5.59 6.74
C ASP A 251 -17.34 5.17 7.68
N MET A 252 -17.29 3.91 8.09
CA MET A 252 -16.23 3.36 8.96
C MET A 252 -15.03 2.81 8.17
N ALA A 253 -15.10 2.84 6.84
CA ALA A 253 -14.07 2.34 5.96
C ALA A 253 -13.07 3.42 5.53
N GLN A 254 -11.88 3.01 5.09
CA GLN A 254 -10.86 3.94 4.61
C GLN A 254 -9.96 3.32 3.54
N TRP A 255 -9.64 4.09 2.51
CA TRP A 255 -8.64 3.67 1.52
C TRP A 255 -7.22 3.67 2.10
N GLY A 256 -6.41 2.66 1.76
CA GLY A 256 -4.96 2.67 1.87
C GLY A 256 -4.35 3.17 0.55
N ILE A 257 -3.70 4.34 0.55
CA ILE A 257 -3.04 4.88 -0.64
C ILE A 257 -1.54 4.60 -0.52
N PHE A 258 -0.91 4.19 -1.61
CA PHE A 258 0.53 3.97 -1.67
C PHE A 258 1.05 4.29 -3.08
N LEU A 259 2.36 4.51 -3.19
CA LEU A 259 3.02 4.72 -4.48
C LEU A 259 3.75 3.46 -4.93
N ARG A 260 4.46 2.82 -4.01
CA ARG A 260 5.21 1.57 -4.20
C ARG A 260 5.09 0.71 -2.93
N ASN A 261 5.43 -0.55 -3.06
CA ASN A 261 5.44 -1.54 -1.99
C ASN A 261 6.62 -2.50 -2.20
N HIS A 262 6.61 -3.64 -1.52
CA HIS A 262 7.65 -4.67 -1.61
C HIS A 262 7.53 -5.57 -2.84
N ASP A 263 6.48 -5.38 -3.65
CA ASP A 263 6.27 -6.08 -4.92
C ASP A 263 6.58 -5.16 -6.10
N GLU A 264 6.38 -5.67 -7.30
CA GLU A 264 6.37 -4.89 -8.52
C GLU A 264 5.25 -3.84 -8.54
N LEU A 265 5.40 -2.85 -9.40
CA LEU A 265 4.29 -1.99 -9.80
C LEU A 265 3.38 -2.85 -10.65
N THR A 266 2.38 -3.47 -10.03
CA THR A 266 1.40 -4.32 -10.71
C THR A 266 0.62 -3.54 -11.77
N LEU A 267 0.49 -4.15 -12.94
CA LEU A 267 -0.24 -3.66 -14.10
C LEU A 267 -1.27 -4.72 -14.55
N GLU A 268 -1.78 -5.51 -13.61
CA GLU A 268 -2.85 -6.47 -13.88
C GLU A 268 -4.17 -5.76 -14.15
N MET A 269 -4.55 -4.80 -13.29
CA MET A 269 -5.82 -4.08 -13.33
C MET A 269 -5.73 -2.75 -14.09
N VAL A 270 -5.14 -2.82 -15.28
CA VAL A 270 -5.10 -1.74 -16.29
C VAL A 270 -5.47 -2.31 -17.65
N THR A 271 -5.88 -1.47 -18.60
CA THR A 271 -6.12 -1.94 -19.97
C THR A 271 -4.80 -2.33 -20.66
N ASP A 272 -4.88 -3.11 -21.73
CA ASP A 272 -3.68 -3.53 -22.48
C ASP A 272 -2.90 -2.31 -23.02
N GLU A 273 -3.59 -1.29 -23.51
CA GLU A 273 -2.97 -0.05 -23.98
C GLU A 273 -2.27 0.73 -22.86
N GLU A 274 -2.88 0.78 -21.67
CA GLU A 274 -2.28 1.41 -20.50
C GLU A 274 -1.04 0.63 -20.03
N ARG A 275 -1.10 -0.70 -20.06
CA ARG A 275 0.02 -1.58 -19.71
C ARG A 275 1.20 -1.39 -20.64
N ASP A 276 0.97 -1.39 -21.95
CA ASP A 276 2.01 -1.17 -22.95
C ASP A 276 2.64 0.21 -22.82
N TYR A 277 1.83 1.24 -22.55
CA TYR A 277 2.31 2.59 -22.26
C TYR A 277 3.21 2.62 -21.02
N MET A 278 2.78 1.99 -19.92
CA MET A 278 3.57 1.92 -18.69
C MET A 278 4.90 1.19 -18.90
N TYR A 279 4.91 0.10 -19.67
CA TYR A 279 6.14 -0.60 -20.01
C TYR A 279 7.09 0.24 -20.85
N ALA A 280 6.59 0.95 -21.87
CA ALA A 280 7.41 1.80 -22.73
C ALA A 280 8.09 2.93 -21.96
N GLU A 281 7.37 3.54 -21.01
CA GLU A 281 7.86 4.70 -20.26
C GLU A 281 8.75 4.32 -19.07
N TYR A 282 8.38 3.28 -18.32
CA TYR A 282 8.98 2.96 -17.01
C TYR A 282 9.81 1.67 -16.99
N ALA A 283 9.71 0.81 -18.01
CA ALA A 283 10.45 -0.46 -18.09
C ALA A 283 11.25 -0.58 -19.39
N LYS A 284 12.15 0.38 -19.64
CA LYS A 284 12.99 0.45 -20.85
C LYS A 284 13.92 -0.75 -21.00
N ASP A 285 14.37 -1.31 -19.89
CA ASP A 285 15.12 -2.57 -19.87
C ASP A 285 14.16 -3.72 -19.57
N PRO A 286 14.12 -4.79 -20.40
CA PRO A 286 13.23 -5.93 -20.19
C PRO A 286 13.34 -6.55 -18.79
N ARG A 287 14.50 -6.48 -18.15
CA ARG A 287 14.72 -7.03 -16.79
C ARG A 287 13.98 -6.26 -15.71
N MET A 288 13.55 -5.03 -15.98
CA MET A 288 12.73 -4.24 -15.05
C MET A 288 11.31 -4.79 -14.92
N LYS A 289 10.88 -5.64 -15.86
CA LYS A 289 9.59 -6.33 -15.80
C LYS A 289 9.70 -7.58 -14.91
N ALA A 290 8.62 -7.89 -14.24
CA ALA A 290 8.40 -9.15 -13.54
C ALA A 290 6.89 -9.43 -13.53
N ASN A 291 6.48 -10.64 -13.90
CA ASN A 291 5.08 -11.00 -14.09
C ASN A 291 4.37 -9.96 -14.97
N VAL A 292 3.21 -9.47 -14.52
CA VAL A 292 2.46 -8.37 -15.15
C VAL A 292 2.74 -7.05 -14.42
N GLY A 293 4.01 -6.66 -14.29
CA GLY A 293 4.37 -5.39 -13.64
C GLY A 293 5.83 -4.96 -13.76
N ILE A 294 6.20 -3.93 -13.00
CA ILE A 294 7.53 -3.28 -13.05
C ILE A 294 8.21 -3.31 -11.66
N ARG A 295 9.25 -4.11 -11.50
CA ARG A 295 9.98 -4.33 -10.22
C ARG A 295 11.04 -3.26 -9.92
N ARG A 296 10.59 -2.02 -9.77
CA ARG A 296 11.42 -0.83 -9.54
C ARG A 296 10.96 -0.05 -8.30
N ARG A 297 11.89 0.63 -7.63
CA ARG A 297 11.60 1.57 -6.54
C ARG A 297 11.12 2.93 -7.07
N LEU A 298 10.57 3.75 -6.19
CA LEU A 298 10.01 5.06 -6.55
C LEU A 298 11.05 5.98 -7.18
N ALA A 299 12.19 6.22 -6.52
CA ALA A 299 13.20 7.14 -7.03
C ALA A 299 13.75 6.71 -8.41
N PRO A 300 14.09 5.42 -8.66
CA PRO A 300 14.47 4.96 -9.99
C PRO A 300 13.37 4.96 -11.06
N LEU A 301 12.08 4.89 -10.69
CA LEU A 301 10.96 5.05 -11.64
C LEU A 301 10.84 6.51 -12.11
N LEU A 302 11.17 7.45 -11.23
CA LEU A 302 11.09 8.89 -11.47
C LEU A 302 12.41 9.50 -11.93
N ASP A 303 13.32 8.67 -12.45
CA ASP A 303 14.66 9.09 -12.94
C ASP A 303 15.49 9.87 -11.90
N ASN A 304 15.24 9.63 -10.60
CA ASN A 304 15.77 10.39 -9.47
C ASN A 304 15.48 11.90 -9.51
N ASP A 305 14.44 12.32 -10.24
CA ASP A 305 13.99 13.71 -10.29
C ASP A 305 13.34 14.07 -8.95
N ARG A 306 14.05 14.91 -8.19
CA ARG A 306 13.60 15.36 -6.89
C ARG A 306 12.21 16.00 -6.93
N ASN A 307 11.92 16.84 -7.92
CA ASN A 307 10.65 17.56 -7.98
C ASN A 307 9.49 16.59 -8.22
N GLN A 308 9.72 15.52 -9.02
CA GLN A 308 8.72 14.47 -9.20
C GLN A 308 8.53 13.68 -7.91
N ILE A 309 9.59 13.28 -7.21
CA ILE A 309 9.46 12.54 -5.95
C ILE A 309 8.67 13.36 -4.92
N GLU A 310 8.92 14.68 -4.82
CA GLU A 310 8.16 15.58 -3.96
C GLU A 310 6.69 15.70 -4.38
N LEU A 311 6.41 15.86 -5.68
CA LEU A 311 5.05 15.90 -6.23
C LEU A 311 4.27 14.61 -5.93
N PHE A 312 4.86 13.45 -6.19
CA PHE A 312 4.24 12.15 -5.91
C PHE A 312 3.99 11.97 -4.41
N THR A 313 4.94 12.39 -3.58
CA THR A 313 4.79 12.37 -2.11
C THR A 313 3.65 13.31 -1.68
N ALA A 314 3.55 14.50 -2.27
CA ALA A 314 2.44 15.42 -2.00
C ALA A 314 1.10 14.77 -2.38
N LEU A 315 0.96 14.25 -3.60
CA LEU A 315 -0.25 13.55 -4.04
C LEU A 315 -0.63 12.40 -3.09
N LEU A 316 0.33 11.55 -2.71
CA LEU A 316 0.13 10.47 -1.75
C LEU A 316 -0.45 10.98 -0.42
N LEU A 317 0.07 12.10 0.09
CA LEU A 317 -0.30 12.63 1.39
C LEU A 317 -1.62 13.43 1.38
N SER A 318 -2.06 13.94 0.22
CA SER A 318 -3.24 14.80 0.10
C SER A 318 -4.46 14.19 -0.60
N LEU A 319 -4.32 13.05 -1.29
CA LEU A 319 -5.44 12.28 -1.84
C LEU A 319 -6.27 11.57 -0.73
N PRO A 320 -7.53 11.20 -0.99
CA PRO A 320 -8.43 10.65 0.03
C PRO A 320 -8.05 9.24 0.48
N GLY A 321 -7.48 9.13 1.68
CA GLY A 321 -7.11 7.87 2.29
C GLY A 321 -6.01 8.00 3.35
N SER A 322 -5.58 6.85 3.88
CA SER A 322 -4.42 6.73 4.75
C SER A 322 -3.18 6.35 3.93
N PRO A 323 -2.14 7.20 3.86
CA PRO A 323 -0.96 6.93 3.06
C PRO A 323 -0.05 5.86 3.69
N VAL A 324 0.52 5.01 2.85
CA VAL A 324 1.54 4.01 3.21
C VAL A 324 2.84 4.36 2.49
N LEU A 325 3.89 4.63 3.26
CA LEU A 325 5.25 4.87 2.76
C LEU A 325 6.04 3.56 2.82
N TYR A 326 6.69 3.20 1.71
CA TYR A 326 7.58 2.05 1.67
C TYR A 326 8.97 2.44 2.20
N TYR A 327 9.56 1.58 3.04
CA TYR A 327 10.80 1.92 3.74
C TYR A 327 11.92 2.28 2.77
N GLY A 328 12.60 3.39 3.02
CA GLY A 328 13.69 3.88 2.17
C GLY A 328 13.27 4.83 1.06
N ASP A 329 11.98 4.89 0.70
CA ASP A 329 11.51 5.90 -0.27
C ASP A 329 11.64 7.32 0.31
N GLU A 330 11.59 7.49 1.63
CA GLU A 330 11.79 8.77 2.32
C GLU A 330 13.21 9.32 2.21
N ILE A 331 14.19 8.48 1.85
CA ILE A 331 15.56 8.91 1.51
C ILE A 331 15.86 8.77 0.02
N GLY A 332 14.95 8.21 -0.79
CA GLY A 332 15.15 8.00 -2.21
C GLY A 332 16.04 6.80 -2.53
N MET A 333 15.88 5.69 -1.80
CA MET A 333 16.59 4.45 -2.09
C MET A 333 16.32 3.95 -3.52
N GLY A 334 17.38 3.42 -4.12
CA GLY A 334 17.32 2.77 -5.43
C GLY A 334 16.99 1.28 -5.35
N ASP A 335 16.94 0.64 -6.51
CA ASP A 335 16.75 -0.80 -6.67
C ASP A 335 17.98 -1.48 -7.28
N VAL A 336 18.04 -2.79 -7.12
CA VAL A 336 19.05 -3.66 -7.76
C VAL A 336 18.33 -4.69 -8.63
N ILE A 337 18.01 -4.31 -9.87
CA ILE A 337 17.24 -5.13 -10.84
C ILE A 337 17.88 -6.49 -11.21
N TRP A 338 19.11 -6.74 -10.76
CA TRP A 338 19.84 -7.99 -11.00
C TRP A 338 19.54 -9.06 -9.96
N LEU A 339 18.93 -8.68 -8.83
CA LEU A 339 18.42 -9.63 -7.87
C LEU A 339 17.19 -10.34 -8.46
N GLY A 340 17.00 -11.60 -8.07
CA GLY A 340 15.91 -12.43 -8.56
C GLY A 340 14.55 -11.90 -8.12
N ASP A 341 13.52 -12.25 -8.89
CA ASP A 341 12.13 -11.92 -8.57
C ASP A 341 11.95 -10.44 -8.14
N ARG A 342 11.41 -10.17 -6.94
CA ARG A 342 11.12 -8.84 -6.41
C ARG A 342 12.17 -8.33 -5.41
N ASP A 343 13.24 -9.11 -5.17
CA ASP A 343 14.27 -8.76 -4.17
C ASP A 343 15.02 -7.46 -4.49
N GLY A 344 15.01 -7.03 -5.76
CA GLY A 344 15.60 -5.77 -6.19
C GLY A 344 15.07 -4.54 -5.44
N VAL A 345 13.85 -4.59 -4.90
CA VAL A 345 13.26 -3.51 -4.09
C VAL A 345 13.28 -3.79 -2.58
N ARG A 346 13.84 -4.92 -2.13
CA ARG A 346 13.86 -5.40 -0.74
C ARG A 346 15.26 -5.34 -0.09
N ILE A 347 16.17 -4.59 -0.70
CA ILE A 347 17.55 -4.41 -0.23
C ILE A 347 17.63 -3.76 1.17
N PRO A 348 18.72 -3.96 1.93
CA PRO A 348 18.86 -3.41 3.28
C PRO A 348 18.69 -1.89 3.35
N MET A 349 18.06 -1.40 4.43
CA MET A 349 17.90 0.03 4.70
C MET A 349 19.27 0.73 4.83
N GLN A 350 19.42 1.90 4.20
CA GLN A 350 20.70 2.62 4.12
C GLN A 350 20.81 3.66 5.25
N TRP A 351 21.33 3.27 6.41
CA TRP A 351 21.40 4.11 7.60
C TRP A 351 22.57 5.10 7.59
N THR A 352 23.76 4.65 7.21
CA THR A 352 25.02 5.41 7.27
C THR A 352 25.87 5.12 6.02
N PRO A 353 26.90 5.94 5.73
CA PRO A 353 27.84 5.65 4.64
C PRO A 353 28.87 4.56 4.99
N ASP A 354 28.82 3.97 6.19
CA ASP A 354 29.76 2.94 6.64
C ASP A 354 29.41 1.56 6.04
N ARG A 355 30.25 0.57 6.34
CA ARG A 355 30.11 -0.83 5.95
C ARG A 355 28.66 -1.32 6.07
N ASN A 356 28.20 -2.00 5.02
CA ASN A 356 26.84 -2.53 4.89
C ASN A 356 25.76 -1.45 5.07
N ALA A 357 26.05 -0.20 4.72
CA ALA A 357 25.16 0.95 4.93
C ALA A 357 24.78 1.19 6.41
N GLY A 358 25.57 0.70 7.37
CA GLY A 358 25.22 0.68 8.80
C GLY A 358 24.08 -0.27 9.18
N PHE A 359 23.59 -1.11 8.26
CA PHE A 359 22.52 -2.08 8.51
C PHE A 359 22.98 -3.24 9.40
N SER A 360 24.22 -3.69 9.24
CA SER A 360 24.78 -4.81 10.01
C SER A 360 26.29 -4.75 10.08
N THR A 361 26.87 -5.27 11.16
CA THR A 361 28.33 -5.40 11.34
C THR A 361 28.89 -6.70 10.74
N ALA A 362 28.03 -7.58 10.22
CA ALA A 362 28.42 -8.87 9.64
C ALA A 362 29.36 -8.73 8.44
N ASN A 363 30.04 -9.82 8.06
CA ASN A 363 30.75 -9.89 6.78
C ASN A 363 29.77 -9.56 5.63
N PRO A 364 30.09 -8.62 4.70
CA PRO A 364 29.18 -8.28 3.60
C PRO A 364 28.65 -9.49 2.83
N GLY A 365 29.46 -10.53 2.66
CA GLY A 365 29.03 -11.78 1.99
C GLY A 365 28.06 -12.66 2.79
N ARG A 366 27.68 -12.25 4.01
CA ARG A 366 26.69 -12.93 4.87
C ARG A 366 25.39 -12.14 5.04
N LEU A 367 25.24 -11.00 4.36
CA LEU A 367 23.97 -10.28 4.36
C LEU A 367 22.92 -11.09 3.59
N TYR A 368 21.66 -10.96 3.99
CA TYR A 368 20.54 -11.61 3.30
C TYR A 368 20.41 -11.10 1.85
N LEU A 369 20.59 -9.79 1.65
CA LEU A 369 20.71 -9.15 0.34
C LEU A 369 21.80 -8.06 0.39
N PRO A 370 22.48 -7.76 -0.72
CA PRO A 370 23.44 -6.67 -0.77
C PRO A 370 22.74 -5.30 -0.75
N PRO A 371 23.29 -4.28 -0.05
CA PRO A 371 22.83 -2.90 -0.21
C PRO A 371 23.21 -2.35 -1.59
N SER A 372 22.58 -1.25 -2.03
CA SER A 372 22.98 -0.64 -3.29
C SER A 372 24.38 -0.06 -3.20
N GLN A 373 25.17 -0.24 -4.26
CA GLN A 373 26.54 0.27 -4.39
C GLN A 373 26.72 1.07 -5.69
N ASP A 374 25.63 1.36 -6.40
CA ASP A 374 25.72 2.13 -7.62
C ASP A 374 26.06 3.61 -7.33
N PRO A 375 26.65 4.34 -8.29
CA PRO A 375 27.06 5.73 -8.06
C PRO A 375 25.94 6.72 -7.74
N VAL A 376 24.68 6.39 -8.06
CA VAL A 376 23.52 7.28 -7.88
C VAL A 376 22.78 6.96 -6.57
N TYR A 377 22.43 5.69 -6.33
CA TYR A 377 21.63 5.28 -5.18
C TYR A 377 22.42 4.54 -4.10
N GLY A 378 23.73 4.34 -4.29
CA GLY A 378 24.57 3.65 -3.32
C GLY A 378 24.58 4.33 -1.95
N TYR A 379 24.70 3.54 -0.89
CA TYR A 379 24.59 4.03 0.49
C TYR A 379 25.62 5.11 0.88
N GLN A 380 26.72 5.24 0.12
CA GLN A 380 27.68 6.32 0.29
C GLN A 380 27.09 7.70 -0.06
N ALA A 381 26.15 7.76 -1.00
CA ALA A 381 25.43 8.98 -1.40
C ALA A 381 24.06 9.10 -0.73
N VAL A 382 23.32 7.99 -0.63
CA VAL A 382 21.95 7.96 -0.12
C VAL A 382 21.90 7.23 1.22
N ASN A 383 21.89 7.96 2.33
CA ASN A 383 21.71 7.36 3.65
C ASN A 383 21.02 8.32 4.64
N VAL A 384 20.45 7.74 5.70
CA VAL A 384 19.71 8.48 6.73
C VAL A 384 20.60 9.51 7.44
N GLU A 385 21.83 9.16 7.79
CA GLU A 385 22.75 10.05 8.50
C GLU A 385 23.02 11.33 7.72
N ALA A 386 23.42 11.22 6.44
CA ALA A 386 23.69 12.37 5.57
C ALA A 386 22.44 13.26 5.37
N GLN A 387 21.26 12.64 5.25
CA GLN A 387 20.01 13.38 5.05
C GLN A 387 19.44 13.98 6.32
N ARG A 388 19.75 13.43 7.51
CA ARG A 388 19.24 13.95 8.78
C ARG A 388 19.72 15.37 9.04
N ASP A 389 20.97 15.66 8.73
CA ASP A 389 21.61 16.93 9.09
C ASP A 389 21.34 18.05 8.06
N THR A 390 20.88 17.69 6.85
CA THR A 390 20.57 18.65 5.78
C THR A 390 19.07 19.00 5.78
N SER A 391 18.71 20.26 6.04
CA SER A 391 17.30 20.69 6.11
C SER A 391 16.52 20.49 4.81
N THR A 392 17.19 20.56 3.66
CA THR A 392 16.60 20.39 2.32
C THR A 392 16.62 18.95 1.81
N SER A 393 16.97 17.97 2.66
CA SER A 393 17.00 16.56 2.27
C SER A 393 15.61 15.99 1.97
N LEU A 394 15.55 14.78 1.38
CA LEU A 394 14.26 14.11 1.14
C LEU A 394 13.62 13.72 2.45
N LEU A 395 14.44 13.21 3.36
CA LEU A 395 14.01 12.81 4.68
C LEU A 395 13.35 13.97 5.44
N ASN A 396 13.98 15.14 5.46
CA ASN A 396 13.46 16.30 6.20
C ASN A 396 12.27 16.96 5.48
N PHE A 397 12.24 16.95 4.15
CA PHE A 397 11.04 17.30 3.38
C PHE A 397 9.87 16.39 3.77
N THR A 398 10.02 15.06 3.66
CA THR A 398 8.95 14.10 3.95
C THR A 398 8.46 14.21 5.40
N ARG A 399 9.37 14.39 6.36
CA ARG A 399 9.00 14.66 7.77
C ARG A 399 8.19 15.93 7.94
N THR A 400 8.56 17.00 7.24
CA THR A 400 7.85 18.28 7.27
C THR A 400 6.44 18.11 6.69
N MET A 401 6.32 17.46 5.54
CA MET A 401 5.03 17.21 4.89
C MET A 401 4.11 16.33 5.74
N LEU A 402 4.64 15.31 6.41
CA LEU A 402 3.89 14.49 7.37
C LEU A 402 3.43 15.31 8.59
N ALA A 403 4.28 16.22 9.09
CA ALA A 403 3.92 17.10 10.20
C ALA A 403 2.83 18.11 9.82
N VAL A 404 2.89 18.66 8.61
CA VAL A 404 1.82 19.50 8.02
C VAL A 404 0.54 18.68 7.92
N ARG A 405 0.58 17.51 7.28
CA ARG A 405 -0.59 16.63 7.13
C ARG A 405 -1.25 16.31 8.46
N ARG A 406 -0.47 16.03 9.51
CA ARG A 406 -0.98 15.71 10.86
C ARG A 406 -1.77 16.86 11.50
N ARG A 407 -1.49 18.12 11.15
CA ARG A 407 -2.19 19.30 11.68
C ARG A 407 -3.52 19.60 11.00
N HIS A 408 -3.76 19.01 9.82
CA HIS A 408 -4.93 19.27 9.00
C HIS A 408 -5.77 18.01 8.80
N PRO A 409 -6.83 17.80 9.63
CA PRO A 409 -7.72 16.64 9.53
C PRO A 409 -8.37 16.47 8.15
N ALA A 410 -8.47 17.55 7.36
CA ALA A 410 -8.98 17.52 6.00
C ALA A 410 -8.30 16.46 5.12
N PHE A 411 -6.99 16.26 5.27
CA PHE A 411 -6.27 15.23 4.51
C PHE A 411 -6.67 13.80 4.88
N ALA A 412 -7.03 13.56 6.14
CA ALA A 412 -7.35 12.23 6.64
C ALA A 412 -8.82 11.84 6.40
N VAL A 413 -9.76 12.74 6.71
CA VAL A 413 -11.20 12.44 6.71
C VAL A 413 -12.04 13.42 5.90
N GLY A 414 -11.41 14.44 5.29
CA GLY A 414 -12.14 15.43 4.51
C GLY A 414 -12.67 14.86 3.20
N ALA A 415 -13.87 15.29 2.81
CA ALA A 415 -14.46 15.01 1.51
C ALA A 415 -13.54 15.52 0.40
N PHE A 416 -13.50 14.80 -0.72
CA PHE A 416 -12.71 15.16 -1.90
C PHE A 416 -13.62 15.81 -2.94
N GLN A 417 -13.26 17.03 -3.36
CA GLN A 417 -13.93 17.73 -4.46
C GLN A 417 -12.88 18.17 -5.48
N GLU A 418 -12.91 17.58 -6.67
CA GLU A 418 -12.07 18.05 -7.77
C GLU A 418 -12.62 19.37 -8.34
N LEU A 419 -11.75 20.34 -8.58
CA LEU A 419 -12.12 21.66 -9.11
C LEU A 419 -12.04 21.74 -10.64
N GLY A 420 -11.35 20.78 -11.25
CA GLY A 420 -11.01 20.80 -12.66
C GLY A 420 -10.09 21.98 -12.99
N GLY A 421 -10.64 22.99 -13.66
CA GLY A 421 -9.93 24.20 -14.08
C GLY A 421 -9.52 24.22 -15.55
N SER A 422 -8.97 25.35 -16.00
CA SER A 422 -8.71 25.64 -17.42
C SER A 422 -7.57 24.84 -18.05
N ASN A 423 -6.65 24.30 -17.25
CA ASN A 423 -5.44 23.62 -17.73
C ASN A 423 -5.46 22.12 -17.35
N PRO A 424 -5.47 21.20 -18.33
CA PRO A 424 -5.49 19.76 -18.05
C PRO A 424 -4.20 19.24 -17.40
N SER A 425 -3.09 19.99 -17.46
CA SER A 425 -1.83 19.60 -16.83
C SER A 425 -1.76 19.90 -15.34
N VAL A 426 -2.76 20.57 -14.76
CA VAL A 426 -2.80 20.91 -13.33
C VAL A 426 -3.99 20.22 -12.67
N LEU A 427 -3.71 19.36 -11.69
CA LEU A 427 -4.72 18.71 -10.86
C LEU A 427 -4.99 19.56 -9.61
N ALA A 428 -6.19 20.14 -9.53
CA ALA A 428 -6.63 20.94 -8.39
C ALA A 428 -7.88 20.35 -7.71
N TYR A 429 -7.85 20.25 -6.39
CA TYR A 429 -8.95 19.73 -5.58
C TYR A 429 -8.97 20.32 -4.18
N VAL A 430 -10.13 20.26 -3.55
CA VAL A 430 -10.34 20.67 -2.16
C VAL A 430 -10.59 19.44 -1.30
N ARG A 431 -9.98 19.44 -0.11
CA ARG A 431 -10.29 18.52 0.99
C ARG A 431 -11.01 19.31 2.07
N GLN A 432 -12.22 18.89 2.44
CA GLN A 432 -13.04 19.63 3.40
C GLN A 432 -13.65 18.71 4.45
N VAL A 433 -13.44 19.04 5.73
CA VAL A 433 -14.19 18.43 6.84
C VAL A 433 -15.56 19.09 6.93
N ALA A 434 -16.62 18.32 7.12
CA ALA A 434 -17.97 18.86 7.27
C ALA A 434 -18.10 19.77 8.52
N GLY A 435 -18.90 20.84 8.40
CA GLY A 435 -19.16 21.82 9.47
C GLY A 435 -18.73 23.24 9.08
N ASP A 436 -19.33 24.25 9.72
CA ASP A 436 -19.15 25.67 9.38
C ASP A 436 -17.70 26.17 9.61
N ASP A 437 -16.98 25.58 10.58
CA ASP A 437 -15.56 25.84 10.88
C ASP A 437 -14.64 24.67 10.46
N GLY A 438 -15.10 23.84 9.51
CA GLY A 438 -14.37 22.68 9.03
C GLY A 438 -13.04 23.05 8.35
N ASP A 439 -11.96 22.35 8.71
CA ASP A 439 -10.66 22.51 8.06
C ASP A 439 -10.81 22.24 6.55
N THR A 440 -10.44 23.26 5.76
CA THR A 440 -10.61 23.27 4.30
C THR A 440 -9.25 23.52 3.67
N VAL A 441 -8.77 22.55 2.90
CA VAL A 441 -7.45 22.59 2.26
C VAL A 441 -7.58 22.51 0.75
N LEU A 442 -7.07 23.52 0.04
CA LEU A 442 -6.93 23.54 -1.40
C LEU A 442 -5.57 22.97 -1.81
N CYS A 443 -5.57 21.93 -2.63
CA CYS A 443 -4.37 21.32 -3.20
C CYS A 443 -4.30 21.60 -4.69
N VAL A 444 -3.15 22.07 -5.18
CA VAL A 444 -2.92 22.37 -6.60
C VAL A 444 -1.60 21.75 -7.03
N ASN A 445 -1.63 20.86 -8.03
CA ASN A 445 -0.50 20.01 -8.38
C ASN A 445 -0.22 20.11 -9.89
N ASN A 446 0.95 20.62 -10.26
CA ASN A 446 1.37 20.68 -11.66
C ASN A 446 1.98 19.34 -12.07
N LEU A 447 1.33 18.64 -13.00
CA LEU A 447 1.80 17.36 -13.52
C LEU A 447 2.75 17.51 -14.71
N SER A 448 2.86 18.71 -15.27
CA SER A 448 3.80 19.02 -16.36
C SER A 448 5.20 19.32 -15.82
N ARG A 449 6.21 18.93 -16.59
CA ARG A 449 7.61 19.31 -16.34
C ARG A 449 7.90 20.79 -16.57
N PHE A 450 6.98 21.51 -17.19
CA PHE A 450 7.10 22.95 -17.47
C PHE A 450 6.25 23.78 -16.51
N PRO A 451 6.59 25.07 -16.30
CA PRO A 451 5.72 25.97 -15.55
C PRO A 451 4.34 26.10 -16.20
N GLN A 452 3.29 26.00 -15.39
CA GLN A 452 1.91 26.04 -15.85
C GLN A 452 1.09 27.10 -15.08
N PRO A 453 0.30 27.92 -15.79
CA PRO A 453 -0.77 28.69 -15.17
C PRO A 453 -2.03 27.84 -15.01
N ILE A 454 -2.85 28.16 -14.01
CA ILE A 454 -4.19 27.62 -13.84
C ILE A 454 -5.12 28.71 -13.33
N GLU A 455 -6.33 28.76 -13.90
CA GLU A 455 -7.43 29.57 -13.37
C GLU A 455 -8.43 28.63 -12.70
N LEU A 456 -8.67 28.85 -11.41
CA LEU A 456 -9.58 28.05 -10.59
C LEU A 456 -10.86 28.82 -10.29
N ASP A 457 -12.00 28.15 -10.43
CA ASP A 457 -13.28 28.66 -9.93
C ASP A 457 -13.40 28.34 -8.43
N LEU A 458 -13.21 29.37 -7.61
CA LEU A 458 -13.27 29.30 -6.16
C LEU A 458 -14.41 30.16 -5.59
N GLN A 459 -15.44 30.48 -6.38
CA GLN A 459 -16.53 31.37 -5.95
C GLN A 459 -17.24 30.91 -4.67
N GLN A 460 -17.31 29.59 -4.43
CA GLN A 460 -17.85 29.02 -3.19
C GLN A 460 -17.10 29.51 -1.94
N TRP A 461 -15.81 29.84 -2.08
CA TRP A 461 -14.95 30.35 -1.01
C TRP A 461 -14.61 31.83 -1.21
N THR A 462 -15.48 32.61 -1.87
CA THR A 462 -15.32 34.08 -1.92
C THR A 462 -15.16 34.62 -0.50
N ASN A 463 -14.23 35.56 -0.33
CA ASN A 463 -13.80 36.17 0.93
C ASN A 463 -12.91 35.30 1.82
N TYR A 464 -12.55 34.08 1.42
CA TYR A 464 -11.51 33.32 2.11
C TYR A 464 -10.12 33.78 1.65
N THR A 465 -9.13 33.67 2.55
CA THR A 465 -7.72 33.92 2.27
C THR A 465 -7.00 32.57 2.23
N PRO A 466 -6.38 32.19 1.09
CA PRO A 466 -5.52 31.02 1.01
C PRO A 466 -4.21 31.29 1.76
N VAL A 467 -3.85 30.41 2.70
CA VAL A 467 -2.60 30.48 3.47
C VAL A 467 -1.78 29.24 3.19
N GLU A 468 -0.58 29.41 2.64
CA GLU A 468 0.30 28.29 2.25
C GLU A 468 0.77 27.52 3.50
N LEU A 469 0.69 26.18 3.48
CA LEU A 469 0.79 25.37 4.69
C LEU A 469 2.21 25.16 5.25
N THR A 470 3.26 25.37 4.46
CA THR A 470 4.64 25.14 4.90
C THR A 470 5.29 26.39 5.51
N GLY A 471 5.11 27.54 4.86
CA GLY A 471 5.64 28.85 5.26
C GLY A 471 4.61 29.78 5.90
N HIS A 472 3.33 29.40 5.92
CA HIS A 472 2.23 30.22 6.47
C HIS A 472 2.11 31.60 5.79
N VAL A 473 2.38 31.64 4.48
CA VAL A 473 2.31 32.88 3.70
C VAL A 473 0.89 33.08 3.17
N GLU A 474 0.33 34.26 3.39
CA GLU A 474 -0.98 34.65 2.89
C GLU A 474 -0.92 35.01 1.41
N PHE A 475 -1.82 34.42 0.63
CA PHE A 475 -2.05 34.75 -0.76
C PHE A 475 -3.23 35.71 -0.91
N PRO A 476 -3.40 36.37 -2.08
CA PRO A 476 -4.53 37.26 -2.31
C PRO A 476 -5.88 36.62 -1.96
N ARG A 477 -6.78 37.42 -1.38
CA ARG A 477 -8.13 36.97 -1.01
C ARG A 477 -8.91 36.49 -2.23
N ILE A 478 -9.67 35.41 -2.07
CA ILE A 478 -10.52 34.87 -3.12
C ILE A 478 -11.67 35.84 -3.41
N GLY A 479 -11.74 36.31 -4.65
CA GLY A 479 -12.80 37.20 -5.14
C GLY A 479 -13.91 36.44 -5.88
N GLN A 480 -14.57 37.14 -6.81
CA GLN A 480 -15.56 36.54 -7.72
C GLN A 480 -14.98 36.16 -9.09
N VAL A 481 -13.77 36.64 -9.39
CA VAL A 481 -13.05 36.29 -10.63
C VAL A 481 -12.28 34.98 -10.44
N PRO A 482 -11.99 34.25 -11.53
CA PRO A 482 -11.15 33.05 -11.46
C PRO A 482 -9.82 33.34 -10.78
N TYR A 483 -9.43 32.44 -9.88
CA TYR A 483 -8.23 32.58 -9.06
C TYR A 483 -7.02 32.06 -9.82
N LEU A 484 -6.14 32.96 -10.25
CA LEU A 484 -4.95 32.63 -11.03
C LEU A 484 -3.81 32.15 -10.12
N LEU A 485 -3.26 30.98 -10.42
CA LEU A 485 -2.04 30.46 -9.82
C LEU A 485 -1.04 30.09 -10.91
N THR A 486 0.25 30.23 -10.59
CA THR A 486 1.36 29.78 -11.43
C THR A 486 2.23 28.83 -10.63
N LEU A 487 2.50 27.66 -11.20
CA LEU A 487 3.33 26.62 -10.57
C LEU A 487 4.56 26.36 -11.42
N PRO A 488 5.75 26.14 -10.81
CA PRO A 488 6.91 25.61 -11.54
C PRO A 488 6.62 24.18 -12.02
N GLY A 489 7.46 23.66 -12.93
CA GLY A 489 7.37 22.27 -13.37
C GLY A 489 7.42 21.29 -12.20
N HIS A 490 6.47 20.36 -12.15
CA HIS A 490 6.25 19.44 -11.03
C HIS A 490 6.05 20.11 -9.66
N GLY A 491 5.74 21.40 -9.62
CA GLY A 491 5.44 22.12 -8.38
C GLY A 491 4.04 21.81 -7.86
N PHE A 492 3.85 21.96 -6.56
CA PHE A 492 2.54 21.86 -5.92
C PHE A 492 2.38 22.93 -4.84
N TYR A 493 1.14 23.23 -4.47
CA TYR A 493 0.80 24.05 -3.31
C TYR A 493 -0.31 23.39 -2.50
N TRP A 494 -0.20 23.51 -1.18
CA TRP A 494 -1.28 23.26 -0.25
C TRP A 494 -1.63 24.56 0.48
N PHE A 495 -2.90 24.96 0.42
CA PHE A 495 -3.40 26.14 1.10
C PHE A 495 -4.49 25.78 2.09
N GLN A 496 -4.43 26.31 3.31
CA GLN A 496 -5.61 26.39 4.16
C GLN A 496 -6.48 27.56 3.68
N LEU A 497 -7.78 27.33 3.52
CA LEU A 497 -8.72 28.40 3.24
C LEU A 497 -9.31 28.91 4.56
N THR A 498 -9.07 30.19 4.88
CA THR A 498 -9.51 30.79 6.14
C THR A 498 -10.41 32.01 5.91
N THR A 499 -11.43 32.20 6.74
CA THR A 499 -12.36 33.35 6.69
C THR A 499 -11.88 34.57 7.49
N HIS A 500 -10.83 34.37 8.28
CA HIS A 500 -10.36 35.30 9.29
C HIS A 500 -9.73 36.58 8.70
N GLU A 501 -10.30 37.74 9.02
CA GLU A 501 -9.53 38.98 9.17
C GLU A 501 -8.81 38.90 10.53
N VAL A 502 -7.51 38.60 10.58
CA VAL A 502 -6.81 38.54 11.87
C VAL A 502 -5.50 39.33 11.84
N GLY A 503 -5.64 40.61 12.17
CA GLY A 503 -4.65 41.39 12.92
C GLY A 503 -4.84 41.27 14.45
N ALA A 504 -5.41 40.16 14.95
CA ALA A 504 -5.47 39.87 16.38
C ALA A 504 -4.31 38.91 16.76
N PRO A 505 -3.48 39.26 17.76
CA PRO A 505 -2.34 38.44 18.14
C PRO A 505 -2.80 37.08 18.69
N PRO A 506 -1.96 36.03 18.58
CA PRO A 506 -2.29 34.71 19.07
C PRO A 506 -2.59 34.78 20.58
N THR A 507 -3.76 34.29 20.97
CA THR A 507 -4.12 34.09 22.37
C THR A 507 -3.18 33.04 22.95
N CYS A 508 -2.23 33.48 23.77
CA CYS A 508 -1.49 32.60 24.68
C CYS A 508 -2.48 31.96 25.67
N GLY A 509 -3.03 30.81 25.30
CA GLY A 509 -3.87 29.97 26.14
C GLY A 509 -3.29 28.57 26.19
N GLY A 510 -2.36 28.35 27.11
CA GLY A 510 -1.71 27.06 27.31
C GLY A 510 -0.72 27.15 28.45
N GLU A 511 -1.23 27.01 29.68
CA GLU A 511 -0.43 26.85 30.88
C GLU A 511 0.64 25.78 30.65
N ARG A 512 1.92 26.17 30.75
CA ARG A 512 2.98 25.23 31.05
C ARG A 512 2.67 24.64 32.42
N ARG A 513 2.26 23.37 32.47
CA ARG A 513 2.47 22.56 33.66
C ARG A 513 3.82 21.87 33.53
N LEU A 514 4.62 22.13 34.56
CA LEU A 514 5.94 21.55 34.86
C LEU A 514 5.92 20.03 34.85
#